data_AF-A0A7H4PPP3-F1
#
_entry.id   AF-A0A7H4PPP3-F1
#
_cell.length_a   1.000
_cell.length_b   1.000
_cell.length_c   1.000
_cell.angle_alpha   90.00
_cell.angle_beta   90.00
_cell.angle_gamma   90.00
#
_symmetry.space_group_name_H-M   'P 1'
#
loop_
_entity.id
_entity.type
_entity.pdbx_description
1 polymer ?
#
loop_
_entity_poly.entity_id
_entity_poly.type
_entity_poly.pdbx_seq_one_letter_code
_entity_poly.pdbx_strand_id
1 'polypeptide(L)' 'MAPHGGLFVLLIPGAITPVLGYLMAIVVGTLVAGLSYAVLKRPEVQVVEKAA' A
#
# COMPACT_ATOMS: atom_id res chain seq x y z
N MET A 1 -8.89 9.87 -16.87
CA MET A 1 -8.74 8.44 -16.52
C MET A 1 -9.32 8.25 -15.15
N ALA A 2 -10.25 7.31 -14.96
CA ALA A 2 -10.66 6.93 -13.61
C ALA A 2 -9.42 6.38 -12.86
N PRO A 3 -9.33 6.57 -11.53
CA PRO A 3 -8.34 5.87 -10.73
C PRO A 3 -8.50 4.36 -10.96
N HIS A 4 -7.51 3.75 -11.60
CA HIS A 4 -7.58 2.42 -12.19
C HIS A 4 -7.02 1.34 -11.25
N GLY A 5 -7.09 1.57 -9.94
CA GLY A 5 -6.53 0.67 -8.95
C GLY A 5 -6.79 1.08 -7.50
N GLY A 6 -6.30 0.25 -6.58
CA GLY A 6 -6.46 0.42 -5.14
C GLY A 6 -7.92 0.36 -4.66
N LEU A 7 -8.19 0.97 -3.52
CA LEU A 7 -9.52 0.95 -2.88
C LEU A 7 -10.62 1.56 -3.77
N PHE A 8 -10.27 2.42 -4.72
CA PHE A 8 -11.21 3.05 -5.65
C PHE A 8 -11.95 2.03 -6.55
N VAL A 9 -11.37 0.85 -6.79
CA VAL A 9 -12.00 -0.21 -7.56
C VAL A 9 -13.27 -0.74 -6.88
N LEU A 10 -13.34 -0.67 -5.54
CA LEU A 10 -14.52 -1.09 -4.78
C LEU A 10 -15.74 -0.18 -4.99
N LEU A 11 -15.52 1.04 -5.50
CA LEU A 11 -16.58 2.00 -5.79
C LEU A 11 -17.19 1.77 -7.18
N ILE A 12 -16.61 0.88 -8.00
CA ILE A 12 -17.06 0.57 -9.35
C ILE A 12 -17.80 -0.77 -9.35
N PRO A 13 -19.14 -0.78 -9.51
CA PRO A 13 -19.92 -2.01 -9.54
C PRO A 13 -19.42 -2.97 -10.63
N GLY A 14 -19.22 -4.24 -10.27
CA GLY A 14 -18.80 -5.28 -11.21
C GLY A 14 -17.32 -5.24 -11.64
N ALA A 15 -16.50 -4.35 -11.08
CA ALA A 15 -15.08 -4.25 -11.46
C ALA A 15 -14.21 -5.42 -10.96
N ILE A 16 -14.55 -6.02 -9.81
CA ILE A 16 -13.86 -7.19 -9.26
C ILE A 16 -14.85 -8.18 -8.66
N THR A 17 -14.58 -9.48 -8.86
CA THR A 17 -15.42 -10.57 -8.33
C THR A 17 -14.95 -11.06 -6.95
N PRO A 18 -13.64 -11.36 -6.72
CA PRO A 18 -13.18 -11.79 -5.41
C PRO A 18 -12.77 -10.58 -4.52
N VAL A 19 -13.75 -9.86 -3.99
CA VAL A 19 -13.51 -8.63 -3.19
C VAL A 19 -12.60 -8.90 -1.98
N LEU A 20 -12.84 -9.97 -1.23
CA LEU A 20 -12.01 -10.32 -0.06
C LEU A 20 -10.58 -10.66 -0.46
N GLY A 21 -10.40 -11.41 -1.55
CA GLY A 21 -9.07 -11.74 -2.08
C GLY A 21 -8.32 -10.49 -2.52
N TYR A 22 -9.01 -9.53 -3.13
CA TYR A 22 -8.44 -8.24 -3.52
C TYR A 22 -7.96 -7.42 -2.32
N LEU A 23 -8.79 -7.32 -1.27
CA LEU A 23 -8.40 -6.64 -0.03
C LEU A 23 -7.21 -7.32 0.65
N MET A 24 -7.21 -8.66 0.72
CA MET A 24 -6.08 -9.43 1.24
C MET A 24 -4.81 -9.19 0.44
N ALA A 25 -4.90 -9.13 -0.90
CA ALA A 25 -3.74 -8.85 -1.75
C ALA A 25 -3.16 -7.44 -1.49
N ILE A 26 -4.01 -6.43 -1.30
CA ILE A 26 -3.57 -5.09 -0.90
C ILE A 26 -2.83 -5.16 0.42
N VAL A 27 -3.45 -5.74 1.46
CA VAL A 27 -2.85 -5.83 2.80
C VAL A 27 -1.51 -6.55 2.75
N VAL A 28 -1.46 -7.71 2.12
CA VAL A 28 -0.22 -8.51 1.97
C VAL A 28 0.84 -7.74 1.19
N GLY A 29 0.49 -7.13 0.06
CA GLY A 29 1.42 -6.35 -0.75
C GLY A 29 1.97 -5.13 0.01
N THR A 30 1.13 -4.42 0.74
CA THR A 30 1.54 -3.28 1.57
C THR A 30 2.48 -3.72 2.70
N LEU A 31 2.17 -4.84 3.37
CA LEU A 31 3.05 -5.39 4.41
C LEU A 31 4.39 -5.84 3.83
N VAL A 32 4.39 -6.58 2.72
CA VAL A 32 5.63 -7.01 2.07
C VAL A 32 6.47 -5.81 1.67
N ALA A 33 5.87 -4.80 1.03
CA ALA A 33 6.58 -3.59 0.62
C ALA A 33 7.12 -2.80 1.82
N GLY A 34 6.29 -2.57 2.85
CA GLY A 34 6.66 -1.82 4.04
C GLY A 34 7.74 -2.51 4.87
N LEU A 35 7.63 -3.83 5.07
CA LEU A 35 8.63 -4.62 5.77
C LEU A 35 9.93 -4.73 4.98
N SER A 36 9.85 -4.97 3.66
CA SER A 36 11.04 -4.99 2.81
C SER A 36 11.74 -3.64 2.82
N TYR A 37 10.98 -2.54 2.77
CA TYR A 37 11.51 -1.20 2.90
C TYR A 37 12.18 -1.00 4.26
N ALA A 38 11.53 -1.34 5.38
CA ALA A 38 12.10 -1.19 6.71
C ALA A 38 13.39 -1.99 6.91
N VAL A 39 13.49 -3.18 6.32
CA VAL A 39 14.69 -4.03 6.40
C VAL A 39 15.81 -3.52 5.48
N LEU A 40 15.47 -3.07 4.27
CA LEU A 40 16.47 -2.70 3.25
C LEU A 40 16.93 -1.23 3.35
N LYS A 41 16.06 -0.33 3.84
CA LYS A 41 16.36 1.09 3.99
C LYS A 41 17.44 1.23 5.05
N ARG A 42 18.64 1.63 4.62
CA ARG A 42 19.72 2.03 5.52
C ARG A 42 19.23 3.18 6.39
N PRO A 43 19.52 3.21 7.71
CA PRO A 43 19.18 4.34 8.55
C PRO A 43 19.90 5.57 8.00
N GLU A 44 19.15 6.50 7.41
CA GLU A 44 19.63 7.85 7.22
C GLU A 44 19.86 8.41 8.63
N VAL A 45 21.05 8.96 8.91
CA VAL A 45 21.31 9.69 10.16
C VAL A 45 20.16 10.65 10.35
N GLN A 46 19.43 10.47 11.45
CA GLN A 46 18.10 11.02 11.73
C GLN A 46 17.92 12.45 11.19
N VAL A 47 17.36 12.62 10.00
CA VAL A 47 16.82 13.92 9.56
C VAL A 47 15.39 14.03 10.07
N VAL A 48 15.22 13.80 11.38
CA VAL A 48 13.98 14.03 12.15
C VAL A 48 14.32 14.86 13.40
N GLU A 49 15.28 15.79 13.28
CA GLU A 49 15.50 16.86 14.27
C GLU A 49 14.93 18.21 13.82
N LYS A 50 14.27 18.30 12.66
CA LYS A 50 13.80 19.60 12.13
C LYS A 50 12.34 19.60 11.70
N ALA A 51 11.47 19.18 12.60
CA ALA A 51 10.04 19.52 12.58
C ALA A 51 9.48 19.46 14.01
N ALA A 52 10.10 20.19 14.92
CA ALA A 52 9.55 20.56 16.23
C ALA A 52 9.95 22.02 16.51
#